data_AF-A0A8J2W3H2-F1
#
_entry.id   AF-A0A8J2W3H2-F1
#
_cell.length_a   1.000
_cell.length_b   1.000
_cell.length_c   1.000
_cell.angle_alpha   90.00
_cell.angle_beta   90.00
_cell.angle_gamma   90.00
#
_symmetry.space_group_name_H-M   'P 1'
#
loop_
_entity.id
_entity.type
_entity.pdbx_description
1 polymer ?
#
loop_
_entity_poly.entity_id
_entity_poly.type
_entity_poly.pdbx_seq_one_letter_code
_entity_poly.pdbx_strand_id
1 'polypeptide(L)'
;MGKLDVAILRYLTPEDFRVLTAVEMGMKNHELVPGSLVASIANLRHGGVHKLMKDLCKHRLLTYERGKHYDGYRLTNAGYDYLALKALTNRKVIASFGNQIGVGKESNIYTVADEDRNPLCLKLHRLGRTCF
;
A
#
# COMPACT_ATOMS: atom_id res chain seq x y z
N MET A 1 9.08 -15.12 -4.60
CA MET A 1 7.82 -14.38 -4.34
C MET A 1 7.96 -13.65 -3.00
N GLY A 2 7.71 -12.34 -2.96
CA GLY A 2 8.29 -11.46 -1.94
C GLY A 2 7.57 -11.48 -0.59
N LYS A 3 8.32 -11.75 0.48
CA LYS A 3 7.98 -11.37 1.86
C LYS A 3 7.63 -9.87 1.86
N LEU A 4 6.53 -9.48 2.51
CA LEU A 4 6.24 -8.07 2.76
C LEU A 4 7.41 -7.46 3.52
N ASP A 5 8.07 -6.49 2.90
CA ASP A 5 9.11 -5.69 3.54
C ASP A 5 8.47 -4.38 4.01
N VAL A 6 8.49 -4.15 5.32
CA VAL A 6 7.94 -2.95 5.97
C VAL A 6 9.02 -1.91 6.30
N ALA A 7 10.26 -2.12 5.86
CA ALA A 7 11.39 -1.26 6.22
C ALA A 7 11.15 0.22 5.86
N ILE A 8 10.51 0.46 4.71
CA ILE A 8 10.26 1.82 4.23
C ILE A 8 9.07 2.51 4.89
N LEU A 9 8.21 1.78 5.62
CA LEU A 9 7.01 2.32 6.28
C LEU A 9 7.34 3.51 7.20
N ARG A 10 8.51 3.47 7.86
CA ARG A 10 9.00 4.53 8.75
C ARG A 10 9.46 5.81 8.02
N TYR A 11 9.74 5.72 6.73
CA TYR A 11 10.25 6.83 5.91
C TYR A 11 9.15 7.47 5.06
N LEU A 12 7.96 6.84 4.96
CA LEU A 12 6.82 7.41 4.26
C LEU A 12 6.21 8.56 5.07
N THR A 13 6.02 9.68 4.40
CA THR A 13 5.43 10.89 4.94
C THR A 13 3.90 10.83 4.92
N PRO A 14 3.20 11.73 5.64
CA PRO A 14 1.75 11.85 5.52
C PRO A 14 1.27 12.12 4.08
N GLU A 15 2.07 12.84 3.27
CA GLU A 15 1.73 13.10 1.87
C GLU A 15 1.82 11.85 1.01
N ASP A 16 2.79 10.96 1.27
CA ASP A 16 2.89 9.66 0.59
C ASP A 16 1.63 8.82 0.81
N PHE A 17 1.17 8.73 2.06
CA PHE A 17 -0.07 8.02 2.39
C PHE A 17 -1.31 8.71 1.82
N ARG A 18 -1.31 10.04 1.72
CA ARG A 18 -2.39 10.79 1.08
C ARG A 18 -2.48 10.47 -0.41
N VAL A 19 -1.35 10.37 -1.11
CA VAL A 19 -1.28 9.93 -2.51
C VAL A 19 -1.71 8.48 -2.68
N LEU A 20 -1.23 7.56 -1.82
CA LEU A 20 -1.66 6.15 -1.86
C LEU A 20 -3.17 6.01 -1.66
N THR A 21 -3.74 6.75 -0.69
CA THR A 21 -5.20 6.77 -0.44
C THR A 21 -5.96 7.36 -1.63
N ALA A 22 -5.43 8.41 -2.26
CA ALA A 22 -6.05 8.99 -3.45
C ALA A 22 -6.10 8.01 -4.63
N VAL A 23 -5.05 7.19 -4.83
CA VAL A 23 -5.06 6.11 -5.82
C VAL A 23 -6.09 5.05 -5.44
N GLU A 24 -6.14 4.60 -4.18
CA GLU A 24 -7.16 3.64 -3.71
C GLU A 24 -8.59 4.11 -4.00
N MET A 25 -8.87 5.38 -3.70
CA MET A 25 -10.18 5.99 -3.97
C MET A 25 -10.49 6.06 -5.47
N GLY A 26 -9.51 6.42 -6.30
CA GLY A 26 -9.66 6.47 -7.76
C GLY A 26 -9.90 5.09 -8.38
N MET A 27 -9.29 4.05 -7.81
CA MET A 27 -9.41 2.67 -8.28
C MET A 27 -10.81 2.08 -8.16
N LYS A 28 -11.71 2.71 -7.38
CA LYS A 28 -13.12 2.30 -7.30
C LYS A 28 -13.84 2.41 -8.65
N ASN A 29 -13.43 3.36 -9.49
CA ASN A 29 -14.08 3.66 -10.77
C ASN A 29 -13.14 3.51 -11.99
N HIS A 30 -11.84 3.34 -11.77
CA HIS A 30 -10.83 3.28 -12.83
C HIS A 30 -9.86 2.13 -12.56
N GLU A 31 -9.56 1.32 -13.58
CA GLU A 31 -8.54 0.27 -13.43
C GLU A 31 -7.14 0.88 -13.25
N LEU A 32 -6.83 1.93 -14.04
CA LEU A 32 -5.65 2.78 -13.89
C LEU A 32 -6.07 4.21 -13.57
N VAL A 33 -5.55 4.79 -12.49
CA VAL A 33 -5.92 6.13 -12.06
C VAL A 33 -5.00 7.17 -12.71
N PRO A 34 -5.50 8.12 -13.51
CA PRO A 34 -4.67 9.16 -14.11
C PRO A 34 -4.01 10.05 -13.04
N GLY A 35 -2.77 10.49 -13.27
CA GLY A 35 -2.03 11.31 -12.30
C GLY A 35 -2.72 12.64 -11.96
N SER A 36 -3.42 13.25 -12.91
CA SER A 36 -4.23 14.47 -12.69
C SER A 36 -5.39 14.21 -11.73
N LEU A 37 -6.05 13.04 -11.83
CA LEU A 37 -7.11 12.61 -10.93
C LEU A 37 -6.57 12.30 -9.54
N VAL A 38 -5.40 11.67 -9.45
CA VAL A 38 -4.74 11.46 -8.14
C VAL A 38 -4.44 12.80 -7.48
N ALA A 39 -3.94 13.78 -8.24
CA ALA A 39 -3.64 15.10 -7.68
C ALA A 39 -4.89 15.86 -7.21
N SER A 40 -6.02 15.72 -7.91
CA SER A 40 -7.28 16.35 -7.50
C SER A 40 -7.86 15.69 -6.24
N ILE A 41 -7.91 14.35 -6.19
CA ILE A 41 -8.38 13.60 -5.00
C ILE A 41 -7.46 13.86 -3.80
N ALA A 42 -6.14 13.83 -4.04
CA ALA A 42 -5.16 14.13 -3.01
C ALA A 42 -5.21 15.60 -2.60
N ASN A 43 -5.82 16.52 -3.35
CA ASN A 43 -5.81 17.96 -3.09
C ASN A 43 -4.39 18.49 -2.79
N LEU A 44 -3.45 18.14 -3.67
CA LEU A 44 -2.05 18.56 -3.65
C LEU A 44 -1.72 19.26 -4.97
N ARG A 45 -0.77 20.21 -4.95
CA ARG A 45 -0.30 20.88 -6.18
C ARG A 45 0.30 19.86 -7.13
N HIS A 46 -0.08 19.91 -8.41
CA HIS A 46 0.28 18.90 -9.43
C HIS A 46 1.77 18.56 -9.48
N GLY A 47 2.66 19.55 -9.33
CA GLY A 47 4.11 19.34 -9.36
C GLY A 47 4.65 18.44 -8.23
N GLY A 48 4.05 18.49 -7.03
CA GLY A 48 4.48 17.66 -5.90
C GLY A 48 4.04 16.20 -6.05
N VAL A 49 2.82 15.97 -6.54
CA VAL A 49 2.21 14.64 -6.67
C VAL A 49 3.01 13.75 -7.61
N HIS A 50 3.46 14.26 -8.76
CA HIS A 50 4.25 13.45 -9.70
C HIS A 50 5.56 12.93 -9.10
N LYS A 51 6.23 13.73 -8.26
CA LYS A 51 7.44 13.31 -7.56
C LYS A 51 7.12 12.18 -6.57
N LEU A 52 6.11 12.37 -5.72
CA LEU A 52 5.65 11.37 -4.75
C LEU A 52 5.26 10.06 -5.44
N MET A 53 4.48 10.12 -6.52
CA MET A 53 4.08 8.92 -7.28
C MET A 53 5.28 8.18 -7.88
N LYS A 54 6.28 8.91 -8.40
CA LYS A 54 7.51 8.30 -8.92
C LYS A 54 8.29 7.60 -7.81
N ASP A 55 8.38 8.21 -6.63
CA ASP A 55 9.07 7.63 -5.47
C ASP A 55 8.32 6.41 -4.92
N LEU A 56 6.99 6.46 -4.82
CA LEU A 56 6.14 5.32 -4.47
C LEU A 56 6.26 4.15 -5.45
N CYS A 57 6.44 4.43 -6.75
CA CYS A 57 6.73 3.41 -7.76
C CYS A 57 8.11 2.75 -7.55
N LYS A 58 9.15 3.51 -7.18
CA LYS A 58 10.49 2.94 -6.86
C LYS A 58 10.39 1.93 -5.70
N HIS A 59 9.51 2.22 -4.76
CA HIS A 59 9.20 1.37 -3.61
C HIS A 59 8.21 0.24 -3.91
N ARG A 60 7.74 0.11 -5.16
CA ARG A 60 6.76 -0.89 -5.60
C ARG A 60 5.44 -0.84 -4.83
N LEU A 61 5.08 0.30 -4.26
CA LEU A 61 3.78 0.53 -3.61
C LEU A 61 2.72 0.91 -4.64
N LEU A 62 3.15 1.60 -5.70
CA LEU A 62 2.37 1.88 -6.90
C LEU A 62 3.04 1.22 -8.11
N THR A 63 2.26 1.01 -9.16
CA THR A 63 2.76 0.67 -10.49
C THR A 63 2.14 1.63 -11.50
N TYR A 64 2.99 2.20 -12.35
CA TYR A 64 2.56 2.96 -13.51
C TYR A 64 2.40 2.01 -14.69
N GLU A 65 1.27 2.09 -15.38
CA GLU A 65 0.98 1.26 -16.54
C GLU A 65 0.43 2.11 -17.69
N ARG A 66 0.83 1.72 -18.90
CA ARG A 66 0.27 2.26 -20.13
C ARG A 66 -0.89 1.39 -20.58
N GLY A 67 -2.11 1.85 -20.34
CA GLY A 67 -3.32 1.14 -20.73
C GLY A 67 -3.62 1.29 -22.22
N LYS A 68 -4.62 0.54 -22.70
CA LYS A 68 -5.09 0.65 -24.09
C LYS A 68 -5.78 1.98 -24.39
N HIS A 69 -6.47 2.52 -23.39
CA HIS A 69 -7.29 3.74 -23.52
C HIS A 69 -6.72 4.93 -22.74
N TYR A 70 -6.07 4.67 -21.60
CA TYR A 70 -5.49 5.69 -20.75
C TYR A 70 -4.30 5.13 -19.97
N ASP A 71 -3.32 5.99 -19.74
CA ASP A 71 -2.18 5.73 -18.87
C ASP A 71 -2.54 6.11 -17.43
N GLY A 72 -1.99 5.39 -16.46
CA GLY A 72 -2.25 5.72 -15.07
C GLY A 72 -1.49 4.86 -14.08
N TYR A 73 -1.91 4.97 -12.83
CA TYR A 73 -1.31 4.29 -11.70
C TYR A 73 -2.31 3.37 -11.03
N ARG A 74 -1.82 2.25 -10.52
CA ARG A 74 -2.59 1.35 -9.66
C ARG A 74 -1.80 0.96 -8.42
N LEU A 75 -2.51 0.59 -7.37
CA LEU A 75 -1.92 0.01 -6.18
C LEU A 75 -1.41 -1.40 -6.45
N THR A 76 -0.26 -1.70 -5.86
CA THR A 76 0.21 -3.08 -5.75
C THR A 76 -0.35 -3.72 -4.48
N ASN A 77 -0.20 -5.04 -4.34
CA ASN A 77 -0.53 -5.73 -3.09
C ASN A 77 0.22 -5.12 -1.88
N ALA A 78 1.50 -4.75 -2.08
CA ALA A 78 2.28 -4.09 -1.04
C ALA A 78 1.73 -2.69 -0.72
N GLY A 79 1.28 -1.93 -1.71
CA GLY A 79 0.61 -0.64 -1.49
C GLY A 79 -0.63 -0.77 -0.60
N TYR A 80 -1.48 -1.77 -0.87
CA TYR A 80 -2.64 -2.07 -0.03
C TYR A 80 -2.24 -2.48 1.40
N ASP A 81 -1.21 -3.32 1.54
CA ASP A 81 -0.71 -3.72 2.87
C ASP A 81 -0.25 -2.51 3.68
N TYR A 82 0.44 -1.58 3.04
CA TYR A 82 0.95 -0.37 3.67
C TYR A 82 -0.19 0.55 4.15
N LEU A 83 -1.24 0.70 3.35
CA LEU A 83 -2.45 1.42 3.77
C LEU A 83 -3.11 0.75 4.98
N ALA A 84 -3.25 -0.58 4.95
CA ALA A 84 -3.82 -1.34 6.06
C ALA A 84 -2.98 -1.22 7.34
N LEU A 85 -1.65 -1.37 7.24
CA LEU A 85 -0.73 -1.22 8.35
C LEU A 85 -0.79 0.19 8.93
N LYS A 86 -0.81 1.22 8.09
CA LYS A 86 -0.93 2.61 8.54
C LYS A 86 -2.23 2.84 9.31
N ALA A 87 -3.35 2.29 8.83
CA ALA A 87 -4.63 2.38 9.52
C ALA A 87 -4.60 1.68 10.89
N LEU A 88 -3.99 0.50 10.99
CA LEU A 88 -3.88 -0.25 12.24
C LEU A 88 -2.95 0.43 13.25
N THR A 89 -1.84 1.01 12.79
CA THR A 89 -0.94 1.80 13.64
C THR A 89 -1.60 3.10 14.11
N ASN A 90 -2.32 3.81 13.25
CA ASN A 90 -3.04 5.03 13.65
C ASN A 90 -4.14 4.74 14.70
N ARG A 91 -4.71 3.53 14.70
CA ARG A 91 -5.68 3.06 15.71
C ARG A 91 -5.03 2.46 16.95
N LYS A 92 -3.70 2.47 17.05
CA LYS A 92 -2.92 1.87 18.14
C LYS A 92 -3.16 0.38 18.34
N VAL A 93 -3.59 -0.33 17.29
CA VAL A 93 -3.80 -1.79 17.33
C VAL A 93 -2.45 -2.51 17.16
N ILE A 94 -1.55 -1.94 16.36
CA ILE A 94 -0.22 -2.50 16.08
C ILE A 94 0.83 -1.40 16.26
N ALA A 95 1.81 -1.66 17.11
CA ALA A 95 2.97 -0.79 17.33
C ALA A 95 4.27 -1.37 16.72
N SER A 96 4.37 -2.70 16.57
CA SER A 96 5.55 -3.35 15.98
C SER A 96 5.20 -4.46 15.00
N PHE A 97 6.08 -4.67 14.02
CA PHE A 97 5.93 -5.68 12.98
C PHE A 97 7.07 -6.69 13.06
N GLY A 98 6.71 -7.97 13.17
CA GLY A 98 7.65 -9.08 13.33
C GLY A 98 7.82 -9.91 12.06
N ASN A 99 8.22 -11.17 12.26
CA ASN A 99 8.49 -12.08 11.16
C ASN A 99 7.22 -12.68 10.57
N GLN A 100 7.35 -13.11 9.31
CA GLN A 100 6.35 -13.97 8.70
C GLN A 100 6.44 -15.36 9.34
N ILE A 101 5.34 -15.81 9.91
CA ILE A 101 5.23 -17.11 10.59
C ILE A 101 4.42 -18.13 9.79
N GLY A 102 3.73 -17.68 8.73
CA GLY A 102 2.95 -18.57 7.89
C GLY A 102 2.72 -18.04 6.48
N VAL A 103 2.64 -18.97 5.53
CA VAL A 103 2.19 -18.76 4.16
C VAL A 103 1.05 -19.74 3.92
N GLY A 104 -0.16 -19.22 3.77
CA GLY A 104 -1.30 -19.99 3.26
C GLY A 104 -1.43 -19.82 1.75
N LYS A 105 -2.33 -20.61 1.15
CA LYS A 105 -2.71 -20.49 -0.26
C LYS A 105 -3.14 -19.06 -0.62
N GLU A 106 -3.98 -18.48 0.24
CA GLU A 106 -4.62 -17.18 0.03
C GLU A 106 -4.31 -16.19 1.16
N SER A 107 -3.24 -16.41 1.92
CA SER A 107 -2.87 -15.47 2.98
C SER A 107 -1.40 -15.53 3.37
N ASN A 108 -0.90 -14.43 3.93
CA ASN A 108 0.37 -14.37 4.63
C ASN A 108 0.12 -14.02 6.10
N ILE A 109 0.81 -14.71 7.00
CA ILE A 109 0.62 -14.60 8.45
C ILE A 109 1.90 -14.06 9.08
N TYR A 110 1.78 -13.01 9.87
CA TYR A 110 2.88 -12.31 10.52
C TYR A 110 2.65 -12.19 12.02
N THR A 111 3.73 -12.23 12.80
CA THR A 111 3.70 -11.79 14.20
C THR A 111 3.73 -10.26 14.23
N VAL A 112 2.87 -9.65 15.04
CA VAL A 112 2.89 -8.21 15.33
C VAL A 112 2.69 -8.01 16.84
N ALA A 113 2.89 -6.81 17.35
CA ALA A 113 2.56 -6.51 18.76
C ALA A 113 1.97 -5.10 18.91
N ASP A 114 1.15 -4.92 19.94
CA ASP A 114 0.61 -3.61 20.36
C ASP A 114 1.64 -2.77 21.15
N GLU A 115 1.20 -1.63 21.70
CA GLU A 115 2.06 -0.72 22.48
C GLU A 115 2.58 -1.37 23.79
N ASP A 116 1.81 -2.29 24.37
CA ASP A 116 2.13 -3.01 25.61
C ASP A 116 3.00 -4.27 25.36
N ARG A 117 3.40 -4.50 24.11
CA ARG A 117 4.16 -5.67 23.64
C ARG A 117 3.39 -6.99 23.74
N ASN A 118 2.06 -6.95 23.78
CA ASN A 118 1.27 -8.18 23.69
C ASN A 118 1.39 -8.74 22.27
N PRO A 119 1.73 -10.03 22.11
CA PRO A 119 1.87 -10.65 20.80
C PRO A 119 0.50 -10.84 20.15
N LEU A 120 0.39 -10.38 18.91
CA LEU A 120 -0.78 -10.49 18.07
C LEU A 120 -0.42 -11.17 16.74
N CYS A 121 -1.45 -11.67 16.04
CA CYS A 121 -1.31 -12.28 14.73
C CYS A 121 -1.95 -11.40 13.66
N LEU A 122 -1.18 -11.02 12.64
CA LEU A 122 -1.68 -10.32 11.47
C LEU A 122 -1.81 -11.29 10.29
N LYS A 123 -3.03 -11.39 9.75
CA LYS A 123 -3.31 -12.18 8.55
C LYS A 123 -3.66 -11.25 7.39
N LEU A 124 -2.80 -11.21 6.38
CA LEU A 124 -3.04 -10.48 5.13
C LEU A 124 -3.60 -11.43 4.08
N HIS A 125 -4.80 -11.11 3.58
CA HIS A 125 -5.48 -11.91 2.57
C HIS A 125 -4.92 -11.65 1.16
N ARG A 126 -4.83 -12.70 0.35
CA ARG A 126 -4.26 -12.73 -1.00
C ARG A 126 -5.17 -13.53 -1.94
N LEU A 127 -6.35 -13.01 -2.21
CA LEU A 127 -7.28 -13.63 -3.17
C LEU A 127 -6.78 -13.41 -4.61
N GLY A 128 -7.22 -14.28 -5.53
CA GLY A 128 -6.88 -14.16 -6.96
C GLY A 128 -5.45 -14.59 -7.32
N ARG A 129 -4.74 -15.28 -6.42
CA ARG A 129 -3.47 -15.93 -6.76
C ARG A 129 -3.74 -17.19 -7.57
N THR A 130 -3.43 -17.15 -8.87
CA THR A 130 -3.24 -18.37 -9.66
C THR A 130 -1.86 -18.92 -9.32
N CYS A 131 -1.81 -20.11 -8.73
CA CYS A 131 -0.57 -20.86 -8.54
C CYS A 131 -0.33 -21.67 -9.83
N PHE A 132 0.81 -21.44 -10.49
CA PHE A 132 1.29 -22.23 -11.62
C PHE A 132 2.41 -23.16 -11.14
#